data_AF-A0A2E0C5Y7-F1
#
_entry.id   AF-A0A2E0C5Y7-F1
#
_cell.length_a   1.000
_cell.length_b   1.000
_cell.length_c   1.000
_cell.angle_alpha   90.00
_cell.angle_beta   90.00
_cell.angle_gamma   90.00
#
_symmetry.space_group_name_H-M   'P 1'
#
loop_
_entity.id
_entity.type
_entity.pdbx_description
1 polymer ?
#
loop_
_entity_poly.entity_id
_entity_poly.type
_entity_poly.pdbx_seq_one_letter_code
_entity_poly.pdbx_strand_id
1 'polypeptide(L)'
;MNYLKLQKILNKTSPDITIIHDYNVLPFKLNNFQKKNKLIYVHHTPDKTKRIIDWLAYIFNSFLADKIVLVSKRNKKDLIYKINHFLFSKKVQTIENGINIHKYKK
;
A
#
# COMPACT_ATOMS: atom_id res chain seq x y z
N MET A 1 4.29 17.13 -2.43
CA MET A 1 4.35 17.00 -0.95
C MET A 1 5.73 17.45 -0.49
N ASN A 2 5.83 18.27 0.57
CA ASN A 2 7.14 18.69 1.09
C ASN A 2 7.68 17.60 2.03
N TYR A 3 8.68 16.84 1.56
CA TYR A 3 9.25 15.72 2.30
C TYR A 3 9.90 16.11 3.61
N LEU A 4 10.49 17.31 3.70
CA LEU A 4 11.09 17.81 4.95
C LEU A 4 10.01 18.05 6.02
N LYS A 5 8.87 18.62 5.63
CA LYS A 5 7.74 18.83 6.54
C LYS A 5 7.16 17.50 7.02
N LEU A 6 7.03 16.53 6.11
CA LEU A 6 6.58 15.18 6.44
C LEU A 6 7.54 14.48 7.40
N GLN A 7 8.84 14.52 7.14
CA GLN A 7 9.85 13.94 8.03
C GLN A 7 9.80 14.57 9.42
N LYS A 8 9.63 15.90 9.52
CA LYS A 8 9.45 16.57 10.82
C LYS A 8 8.23 16.03 11.57
N ILE A 9 7.11 15.84 10.88
CA ILE A 9 5.89 15.27 11.50
C ILE A 9 6.16 13.84 11.97
N LEU A 10 6.67 12.96 11.10
CA LEU A 10 6.95 11.56 11.45
C LEU A 10 7.98 11.44 12.58
N ASN A 11 8.97 12.32 12.62
CA ASN A 11 9.96 12.35 13.70
C ASN A 11 9.35 12.79 15.02
N LYS A 12 8.43 13.76 14.99
CA LYS A 12 7.74 14.26 16.19
C LYS A 12 6.69 13.27 16.71
N THR A 13 5.88 12.68 15.83
CA THR A 13 4.79 11.78 16.24
C THR A 13 5.28 10.37 16.52
N SER A 14 6.38 9.95 15.88
CA SER A 14 7.01 8.64 16.07
C SER A 14 6.02 7.46 15.99
N PRO A 15 5.27 7.33 14.89
CA PRO A 15 4.19 6.34 14.81
C PRO A 15 4.74 4.92 14.77
N ASP A 16 4.07 3.99 15.45
CA ASP A 16 4.38 2.56 15.38
C ASP A 16 4.04 1.97 14.00
N ILE A 17 2.99 2.51 13.36
CA ILE A 17 2.48 2.05 12.06
C ILE A 17 2.21 3.25 11.17
N THR A 18 2.71 3.20 9.94
CA THR A 18 2.41 4.17 8.88
C THR A 18 1.65 3.49 7.77
N ILE A 19 0.47 4.01 7.42
CA ILE A 19 -0.38 3.49 6.35
C ILE A 19 -0.41 4.49 5.20
N ILE A 20 -0.01 4.05 4.00
CA ILE A 20 0.13 4.90 2.82
C ILE A 20 -0.75 4.38 1.69
N HIS A 21 -1.53 5.27 1.08
CA HIS A 21 -2.46 4.96 0.01
C HIS A 21 -1.92 5.45 -1.33
N ASP A 22 -1.75 4.55 -2.32
CA ASP A 22 -1.38 4.83 -3.71
C ASP A 22 -0.26 5.87 -3.94
N TYR A 23 0.65 5.99 -2.97
CA TYR A 23 1.75 6.94 -3.00
C TYR A 23 3.08 6.21 -2.86
N ASN A 24 4.17 6.88 -3.25
CA ASN A 24 5.51 6.35 -3.10
C ASN A 24 5.83 6.15 -1.61
N VAL A 25 6.15 4.92 -1.22
CA VAL A 25 6.42 4.55 0.17
C VAL A 25 7.88 4.79 0.57
N LEU A 26 8.79 5.02 -0.39
CA LEU A 26 10.22 5.23 -0.14
C LEU A 26 10.54 6.31 0.90
N PRO A 27 9.92 7.51 0.88
CA PRO A 27 10.20 8.55 1.87
C PRO A 27 9.88 8.11 3.30
N PHE A 28 8.88 7.24 3.46
CA PHE A 28 8.46 6.70 4.75
C PHE A 28 9.37 5.55 5.19
N LYS A 29 9.82 4.71 4.24
CA LYS A 29 10.79 3.64 4.53
C LYS A 29 12.15 4.21 4.97
N LEU A 30 12.58 5.33 4.37
CA LEU A 30 13.80 6.03 4.78
C LEU A 30 13.73 6.54 6.22
N ASN A 31 12.56 7.01 6.68
CA ASN A 31 12.35 7.39 8.08
C ASN A 31 12.36 6.16 9.01
N ASN A 32 11.84 5.04 8.52
CA ASN A 32 11.68 3.81 9.29
C ASN A 32 13.01 3.19 9.78
N PHE A 33 14.13 3.38 9.07
CA PHE A 33 15.43 2.80 9.44
C PHE A 33 15.86 3.11 10.89
N GLN A 34 15.40 4.22 11.46
CA GLN A 34 15.77 4.63 12.82
C GLN A 34 14.76 4.21 13.90
N LYS A 35 13.50 3.95 13.54
CA LYS A 35 12.37 3.90 14.50
C LYS A 35 11.63 2.57 14.58
N LYS A 36 11.95 1.59 13.72
CA LYS A 36 11.29 0.27 13.67
C LYS A 36 9.76 0.36 13.51
N ASN A 37 9.26 1.37 12.82
CA ASN A 37 7.84 1.46 12.46
C ASN A 37 7.45 0.36 11.45
N LYS A 38 6.17 0.01 11.38
CA LYS A 38 5.64 -0.85 10.31
C LYS A 38 5.05 0.00 9.21
N LEU A 39 5.41 -0.29 7.97
CA LEU A 39 4.91 0.39 6.78
C LEU A 39 3.90 -0.48 6.04
N ILE A 40 2.65 0.00 5.98
CA ILE A 40 1.56 -0.65 5.26
C ILE A 40 1.28 0.15 3.99
N TYR A 41 1.36 -0.51 2.85
CA TYR A 41 0.99 0.06 1.56
C TYR A 41 -0.41 -0.39 1.17
N VAL A 42 -1.33 0.55 0.98
CA VAL A 42 -2.69 0.31 0.51
C VAL A 42 -2.79 0.72 -0.95
N HIS A 43 -3.34 -0.16 -1.76
CA HIS A 43 -3.47 0.05 -3.18
C HIS A 43 -4.94 0.06 -3.60
N HIS A 44 -5.45 1.23 -3.99
CA HIS A 44 -6.84 1.44 -4.39
C HIS A 44 -7.06 1.48 -5.89
N THR A 45 -6.03 1.78 -6.68
CA THR A 45 -6.23 1.95 -8.12
C THR A 45 -6.79 0.66 -8.73
N PRO A 46 -7.93 0.71 -9.44
CA PRO A 46 -8.48 -0.45 -10.13
C PRO A 46 -7.51 -1.00 -11.18
N ASP A 47 -7.41 -2.31 -11.30
CA ASP A 47 -6.45 -2.95 -12.21
C ASP A 47 -6.67 -2.57 -13.69
N LYS A 48 -7.94 -2.37 -14.09
CA LYS A 48 -8.33 -2.04 -15.48
C LYS A 48 -7.92 -0.65 -15.95
N THR A 49 -7.64 0.28 -15.03
CA THR A 49 -7.33 1.69 -15.37
C THR A 49 -5.83 1.99 -15.29
N LYS A 50 -4.98 0.97 -15.05
CA LYS A 50 -3.56 1.16 -14.82
C LYS A 50 -2.75 1.19 -16.11
N ARG A 51 -1.82 2.13 -16.14
CA ARG A 51 -0.70 2.13 -17.07
C ARG A 51 0.42 1.25 -16.52
N ILE A 52 1.37 0.89 -17.37
CA ILE A 52 2.54 0.09 -17.00
C ILE A 52 3.34 0.76 -15.86
N ILE A 53 3.46 2.09 -15.88
CA ILE A 53 4.16 2.83 -14.82
C ILE A 53 3.49 2.67 -13.44
N ASP A 54 2.16 2.55 -13.40
CA ASP A 54 1.41 2.37 -12.16
C ASP A 54 1.66 0.96 -11.59
N TRP A 55 1.85 -0.03 -12.47
CA TRP A 55 2.27 -1.38 -12.09
C TRP A 55 3.70 -1.44 -11.57
N LEU A 56 4.63 -0.76 -12.22
CA LEU A 56 6.02 -0.67 -11.75
C LEU A 56 6.08 0.01 -10.38
N ALA A 57 5.33 1.11 -10.20
CA ALA A 57 5.22 1.78 -8.90
C ALA A 57 4.63 0.86 -7.82
N TYR A 58 3.57 0.09 -8.16
CA TYR A 58 3.01 -0.90 -7.25
C TYR A 58 4.04 -1.95 -6.81
N ILE A 59 4.80 -2.52 -7.75
CA ILE A 59 5.83 -3.52 -7.44
C ILE A 59 6.94 -2.91 -6.59
N PHE A 60 7.44 -1.73 -6.95
CA PHE A 60 8.45 -1.02 -6.18
C PHE A 60 7.99 -0.74 -4.75
N ASN A 61 6.77 -0.24 -4.57
CA ASN A 61 6.19 0.01 -3.25
C ASN A 61 6.00 -1.30 -2.46
N SER A 62 5.65 -2.39 -3.13
CA SER A 62 5.45 -3.71 -2.51
C SER A 62 6.74 -4.29 -1.92
N PHE A 63 7.89 -4.01 -2.54
CA PHE A 63 9.19 -4.40 -1.98
C PHE A 63 9.49 -3.66 -0.66
N LEU A 64 9.22 -2.35 -0.64
CA LEU A 64 9.55 -1.47 0.48
C LEU A 64 8.60 -1.62 1.68
N ALA A 65 7.33 -1.97 1.43
CA ALA A 65 6.33 -2.13 2.47
C ALA A 65 6.52 -3.43 3.27
N ASP A 66 6.12 -3.39 4.54
CA ASP A 66 6.09 -4.57 5.41
C ASP A 66 4.80 -5.37 5.20
N LYS A 67 3.70 -4.69 4.89
CA LYS A 67 2.41 -5.27 4.49
C LYS A 67 1.80 -4.52 3.31
N ILE A 68 1.04 -5.24 2.48
CA ILE A 68 0.37 -4.71 1.30
C ILE A 68 -1.12 -5.03 1.43
N VAL A 69 -1.97 -4.01 1.35
CA VAL A 69 -3.43 -4.14 1.36
C VAL A 69 -3.96 -3.85 -0.03
N LEU A 70 -4.70 -4.81 -0.58
CA LEU A 70 -5.46 -4.64 -1.82
C LEU A 70 -6.92 -4.44 -1.46
N VAL A 71 -7.57 -3.43 -2.06
CA VAL A 71 -9.00 -3.17 -1.79
C VAL A 71 -9.96 -3.94 -2.68
N SER A 72 -9.41 -4.71 -3.62
CA SER A 72 -10.16 -5.55 -4.55
C SER A 72 -9.45 -6.87 -4.75
N LYS A 73 -10.22 -7.94 -4.93
CA LYS A 73 -9.69 -9.24 -5.36
C LYS A 73 -9.12 -9.13 -6.77
N ARG A 74 -7.98 -9.79 -7.02
CA ARG A 74 -7.37 -9.93 -8.34
C ARG A 74 -7.70 -11.29 -8.95
N ASN A 75 -7.75 -11.37 -10.28
CA ASN A 75 -7.99 -12.64 -10.94
C ASN A 75 -6.73 -13.52 -10.83
N LYS A 76 -6.90 -14.80 -10.47
CA LYS A 76 -5.80 -15.76 -10.34
C LYS A 76 -5.01 -15.96 -11.65
N LYS A 77 -5.64 -15.67 -12.79
CA LYS A 77 -5.00 -15.75 -14.11
C LYS A 77 -4.06 -14.57 -14.39
N ASP A 78 -4.20 -13.45 -13.67
CA ASP A 78 -3.42 -12.24 -13.93
C ASP A 78 -1.95 -12.42 -13.55
N LEU A 79 -1.05 -11.87 -14.37
CA LEU A 79 0.40 -11.90 -14.11
C LEU A 79 0.73 -11.30 -12.72
N ILE A 80 0.08 -10.19 -12.37
CA ILE A 80 0.29 -9.52 -11.09
C ILE A 80 -0.14 -10.39 -9.91
N TYR A 81 -1.23 -11.17 -10.04
CA TYR A 81 -1.62 -12.11 -9.00
C TYR A 81 -0.51 -13.13 -8.77
N LYS A 82 0.06 -13.68 -9.86
CA LYS A 82 1.17 -14.65 -9.78
C LYS A 82 2.41 -14.03 -9.14
N ILE A 83 2.77 -12.80 -9.53
CA ILE A 83 3.89 -12.06 -8.93
C ILE A 83 3.67 -11.85 -7.43
N ASN A 84 2.48 -11.41 -7.03
CA ASN A 84 2.12 -11.24 -5.62
C ASN A 84 2.22 -12.54 -4.85
N HIS A 85 1.69 -13.62 -5.41
CA HIS A 85 1.71 -14.93 -4.76
C HIS A 85 3.14 -15.46 -4.61
N PHE A 86 3.99 -15.25 -5.61
CA PHE A 86 5.37 -15.72 -5.60
C PHE A 86 6.28 -14.88 -4.68
N LEU A 87 6.25 -13.55 -4.82
CA LEU A 87 7.18 -12.64 -4.13
C LEU A 87 6.64 -12.08 -2.80
N PHE A 88 5.32 -11.95 -2.69
CA PHE A 88 4.70 -11.14 -1.64
C PHE A 88 3.58 -11.86 -0.88
N SER A 89 3.49 -13.20 -0.96
CA SER A 89 2.40 -13.99 -0.34
C SER A 89 2.20 -13.72 1.15
N LYS A 90 3.29 -13.52 1.90
CA LYS A 90 3.24 -13.21 3.35
C LYS A 90 2.92 -11.74 3.65
N LYS A 91 3.02 -10.86 2.65
CA LYS A 91 2.81 -9.41 2.78
C LYS A 91 1.42 -8.97 2.34
N VAL A 92 0.89 -9.59 1.29
CA VAL A 92 -0.35 -9.19 0.63
C VAL A 92 -1.57 -9.71 1.39
N GLN A 93 -2.51 -8.82 1.66
CA GLN A 93 -3.84 -9.11 2.18
C GLN A 93 -4.88 -8.34 1.36
N THR A 94 -6.03 -8.95 1.11
CA THR A 94 -7.15 -8.26 0.47
C THR A 94 -8.17 -7.87 1.54
N ILE A 95 -8.52 -6.59 1.60
CA ILE A 95 -9.54 -6.04 2.49
C ILE A 95 -10.51 -5.26 1.62
N GLU A 96 -11.71 -5.79 1.39
CA GLU A 96 -12.70 -5.17 0.51
C GLU A 96 -13.25 -3.87 1.12
N ASN A 97 -13.54 -2.88 0.28
CA ASN A 97 -14.14 -1.63 0.74
C ASN A 97 -15.50 -1.89 1.41
N GLY A 98 -15.70 -1.28 2.58
CA GLY A 98 -17.00 -1.31 3.25
C GLY A 98 -18.06 -0.48 2.53
N ILE A 99 -19.32 -0.87 2.70
CA ILE A 99 -20.49 -0.09 2.25
C ILE A 99 -21.29 0.38 3.46
N ASN A 100 -21.85 1.60 3.38
CA ASN A 100 -22.77 2.07 4.43
C ASN A 100 -24.14 1.42 4.24
N ILE A 101 -24.36 0.33 4.98
CA ILE A 101 -25.61 -0.43 4.95
C ILE A 101 -26.83 0.36 5.43
N HIS A 102 -26.66 1.43 6.20
CA HIS A 102 -27.79 2.24 6.67
C HIS A 102 -28.30 3.19 5.58
N LYS A 103 -27.39 3.68 4.72
CA LYS A 103 -27.73 4.59 3.62
C LYS A 103 -28.31 3.86 2.41
N TYR A 104 -27.85 2.63 2.15
CA TYR A 104 -28.17 1.88 0.93
C TYR A 104 -28.97 0.59 1.22
N LYS A 105 -29.85 0.60 2.23
CA LYS A 105 -30.81 -0.50 2.42
C LYS A 105 -31.67 -0.62 1.15
N LYS A 106 -31.80 -1.85 0.64
CA LYS A 106 -32.81 -2.20 -0.37
C LYS A 106 -34.19 -2.05 0.23
#